data_AF-A0A954M2F0-F1
#
_entry.id   AF-A0A954M2F0-F1
#
_cell.length_a   1.000
_cell.length_b   1.000
_cell.length_c   1.000
_cell.angle_alpha   90.00
_cell.angle_beta   90.00
_cell.angle_gamma   90.00
#
_symmetry.space_group_name_H-M   'P 1'
#
loop_
_entity.id
_entity.type
_entity.pdbx_description
1 polymer ?
#
loop_
_entity_poly.entity_id
_entity_poly.type
_entity_poly.pdbx_seq_one_letter_code
_entity_poly.pdbx_strand_id
1 'polypeptide(L)'
;MDTGFIGAGSSADRRRRRLAQDASAPTASTAGRRAPSRPSPQAPESTEQPPIEGDAPLTPHPRDSLIPYSPWRLAGIILLGVVLWGTMLVVGQSTAIRDSAFREILSLENRRLPRFFSTVCLLATTQLTFLILWYRIRSRKDFGGRYRVWWLAGAFWAIACCCVTTDLHHAFARWGLRQYPMEAWRAETLYWLVPASIAFLAMHRVLQVDMRHARVSRIAWDISWWCAVAATLVLLLGNQLVATDHVLPLQVATATLWHLSAASAFLIHARFVVHVTNEAAPKKPSRMVRLWRKTRAAAERVAERIPPIRLQRKHGDAAEPVSRRQRKSARTPVATATNQTKDADSAQRDNLVDTRQANDRPTSLQQRNTAQEPAPETRATTRHDGPHPTAAPQKSVRTPGGAGEESLVEAAATLTRQERRRQKKKKKRPGNSVGE
;
A
#
# COMPACT_ATOMS: atom_id res chain seq x y z
N MET A 1 13.30 -1.26 30.93
CA MET A 1 12.19 -0.87 30.04
C MET A 1 12.26 -1.77 28.83
N ASP A 2 11.52 -2.88 28.87
CA ASP A 2 11.57 -3.90 27.82
C ASP A 2 10.72 -3.45 26.64
N THR A 3 11.38 -3.01 25.57
CA THR A 3 10.74 -2.73 24.28
C THR A 3 10.42 -4.04 23.56
N GLY A 4 9.67 -4.90 24.24
CA GLY A 4 9.10 -6.11 23.67
C GLY A 4 8.03 -5.72 22.66
N PHE A 5 8.29 -5.99 21.38
CA PHE A 5 7.33 -5.81 20.30
C PHE A 5 6.03 -6.54 20.68
N ILE A 6 4.91 -5.82 20.83
CA ILE A 6 3.60 -6.34 21.30
C ILE A 6 3.05 -7.47 20.39
N GLY A 7 3.64 -7.70 19.21
CA GLY A 7 3.34 -8.82 18.32
C GLY A 7 4.36 -9.98 18.35
N ALA A 8 5.44 -9.90 19.12
CA ALA A 8 6.42 -10.96 19.32
C ALA A 8 6.00 -11.87 20.48
N GLY A 9 4.69 -12.15 20.58
CA GLY A 9 4.24 -13.38 21.25
C GLY A 9 5.05 -14.50 20.63
N SER A 10 5.90 -15.10 21.47
CA SER A 10 7.02 -15.93 21.06
C SER A 10 6.55 -16.94 20.01
N SER A 11 7.39 -17.25 19.03
CA SER A 11 7.18 -18.39 18.13
C SER A 11 6.80 -19.66 18.91
N ALA A 12 7.23 -19.78 20.18
CA ALA A 12 6.83 -20.81 21.12
C ALA A 12 5.33 -20.79 21.47
N ASP A 13 4.67 -19.63 21.60
CA ASP A 13 3.24 -19.54 21.91
C ASP A 13 2.37 -19.96 20.71
N ARG A 14 2.79 -19.62 19.49
CA ARG A 14 2.17 -20.19 18.27
C ARG A 14 2.41 -21.68 18.12
N ARG A 15 3.60 -22.16 18.48
CA ARG A 15 3.91 -23.59 18.47
C ARG A 15 3.05 -24.33 19.49
N ARG A 16 2.88 -23.78 20.70
CA ARG A 16 1.97 -24.34 21.73
C ARG A 16 0.52 -24.43 21.26
N ARG A 17 0.01 -23.40 20.58
CA ARG A 17 -1.36 -23.43 20.03
C ARG A 17 -1.51 -24.46 18.89
N ARG A 18 -0.50 -24.62 18.04
CA ARG A 18 -0.51 -25.69 17.01
C ARG A 18 -0.43 -27.07 17.63
N LEU A 19 0.44 -27.26 18.63
CA LEU A 19 0.55 -28.53 19.35
C LEU A 19 -0.74 -28.90 20.10
N ALA A 20 -1.46 -27.92 20.66
CA ALA A 20 -2.76 -28.16 21.29
C ALA A 20 -3.84 -28.54 20.26
N GLN A 21 -3.81 -27.94 19.07
CA GLN A 21 -4.73 -28.28 17.98
C GLN A 21 -4.42 -29.65 17.35
N ASP A 22 -3.14 -29.97 17.16
CA ASP A 22 -2.70 -31.27 16.65
C ASP A 22 -2.92 -32.40 17.68
N ALA A 23 -2.84 -32.10 18.99
CA ALA A 23 -3.18 -33.05 20.05
C ALA A 23 -4.68 -33.37 20.15
N SER A 24 -5.53 -32.49 19.61
CA SER A 24 -7.00 -32.67 19.59
C SER A 24 -7.50 -33.32 18.30
N ALA A 25 -6.62 -33.48 17.29
CA ALA A 25 -6.95 -34.25 16.10
C ALA A 25 -6.74 -35.73 16.45
N PRO A 26 -7.81 -36.55 16.61
CA PRO A 26 -7.64 -37.96 16.86
C PRO A 26 -6.82 -38.54 15.71
N THR A 27 -5.64 -39.04 16.05
CA THR A 27 -4.77 -39.81 15.17
C THR A 27 -5.59 -40.99 14.67
N ALA A 28 -6.19 -40.84 13.48
CA ALA A 28 -6.74 -41.93 12.71
C ALA A 28 -5.57 -42.81 12.24
N SER A 29 -5.05 -43.58 13.19
CA SER A 29 -4.33 -44.81 12.96
C SER A 29 -5.25 -45.73 12.17
N THR A 30 -5.00 -45.88 10.87
CA THR A 30 -5.44 -47.09 10.17
C THR A 30 -4.47 -47.41 9.03
N ALA A 31 -3.35 -48.01 9.39
CA ALA A 31 -2.76 -49.03 8.53
C ALA A 31 -3.63 -50.28 8.69
N GLY A 32 -4.36 -50.68 7.64
CA GLY A 32 -5.09 -51.96 7.69
C GLY A 32 -6.23 -52.13 6.70
N ARG A 33 -5.89 -52.59 5.50
CA ARG A 33 -6.59 -53.64 4.73
C ARG A 33 -8.04 -53.38 4.26
N ARG A 34 -8.17 -53.37 2.92
CA ARG A 34 -9.39 -53.55 2.12
C ARG A 34 -10.36 -54.58 2.72
N ALA A 35 -11.61 -54.18 2.91
CA ALA A 35 -12.80 -55.02 2.80
C ALA A 35 -13.99 -54.17 2.30
N PRO A 36 -14.80 -54.65 1.33
CA PRO A 36 -16.02 -53.96 0.91
C PRO A 36 -17.19 -54.46 1.76
N SER A 37 -17.58 -53.71 2.78
CA SER A 37 -18.77 -53.97 3.59
C SER A 37 -19.77 -52.82 3.48
N ARG A 38 -20.82 -53.10 2.69
CA ARG A 38 -22.26 -52.84 2.88
C ARG A 38 -22.71 -51.54 3.58
N PRO A 39 -23.69 -50.81 3.00
CA PRO A 39 -24.29 -49.64 3.64
C PRO A 39 -25.11 -50.04 4.87
N SER A 40 -24.71 -49.56 6.05
CA SER A 40 -25.47 -49.66 7.29
C SER A 40 -26.31 -48.39 7.48
N PRO A 41 -27.65 -48.47 7.57
CA PRO A 41 -28.50 -47.35 7.89
C PRO A 41 -28.58 -47.13 9.41
N GLN A 42 -28.54 -45.85 9.79
CA GLN A 42 -29.05 -45.27 11.04
C GLN A 42 -28.30 -45.57 12.36
N ALA A 43 -27.64 -44.53 12.86
CA ALA A 43 -27.62 -44.19 14.28
C ALA A 43 -27.70 -42.65 14.40
N PRO A 44 -28.75 -42.08 15.02
CA PRO A 44 -28.81 -40.68 15.37
C PRO A 44 -28.27 -40.53 16.80
N GLU A 45 -27.01 -40.12 16.94
CA GLU A 45 -26.47 -39.72 18.24
C GLU A 45 -25.99 -38.28 18.15
N SER A 46 -26.96 -37.40 18.38
CA SER A 46 -26.81 -36.00 18.68
C SER A 46 -26.10 -35.85 20.03
N THR A 47 -24.77 -35.86 20.01
CA THR A 47 -23.98 -35.28 21.11
C THR A 47 -24.09 -33.77 20.99
N GLU A 48 -25.09 -33.24 21.70
CA GLU A 48 -25.33 -31.84 21.96
C GLU A 48 -24.13 -31.29 22.77
N GLN A 49 -23.07 -30.91 22.06
CA GLN A 49 -22.00 -30.11 22.63
C GLN A 49 -22.61 -28.77 23.06
N PRO A 50 -22.53 -28.40 24.35
CA PRO A 50 -23.04 -27.12 24.81
C PRO A 50 -22.38 -26.01 23.98
N PRO A 51 -23.15 -25.03 23.48
CA PRO A 51 -22.57 -23.89 22.78
C PRO A 51 -21.58 -23.25 23.75
N ILE A 52 -20.29 -23.31 23.43
CA ILE A 52 -19.25 -22.64 24.22
C ILE A 52 -19.56 -21.14 24.13
N GLU A 53 -20.25 -20.65 25.15
CA GLU A 53 -20.77 -19.28 25.33
C GLU A 53 -19.65 -18.30 25.70
N GLY A 54 -18.45 -18.53 25.18
CA GLY A 54 -17.22 -17.90 25.64
C GLY A 54 -16.25 -17.71 24.49
N ASP A 55 -16.68 -16.96 23.48
CA ASP A 55 -15.85 -16.14 22.59
C ASP A 55 -16.70 -15.77 21.37
N ALA A 56 -17.82 -15.07 21.59
CA ALA A 56 -18.40 -14.30 20.50
C ALA A 56 -17.28 -13.36 20.04
N PRO A 57 -16.69 -13.54 18.84
CA PRO A 57 -15.61 -12.70 18.40
C PRO A 57 -16.17 -11.29 18.46
N LEU A 58 -15.53 -10.42 19.25
CA LEU A 58 -15.73 -8.97 19.29
C LEU A 58 -15.59 -8.46 17.86
N THR A 59 -16.64 -8.66 17.08
CA THR A 59 -16.79 -8.19 15.72
C THR A 59 -17.20 -6.75 15.96
N PRO A 60 -16.26 -5.81 15.74
CA PRO A 60 -16.51 -4.41 16.06
C PRO A 60 -17.81 -4.02 15.40
N HIS A 61 -18.76 -3.54 16.22
CA HIS A 61 -20.09 -3.21 15.73
C HIS A 61 -19.95 -2.22 14.57
N PRO A 62 -20.52 -2.51 13.39
CA PRO A 62 -20.34 -1.69 12.18
C PRO A 62 -20.76 -0.22 12.33
N ARG A 63 -21.49 0.11 13.41
CA ARG A 63 -22.06 1.44 13.67
C ARG A 63 -21.03 2.45 14.17
N ASP A 64 -19.87 2.01 14.67
CA ASP A 64 -18.86 2.92 15.24
C ASP A 64 -17.71 3.24 14.28
N SER A 65 -17.83 2.86 13.01
CA SER A 65 -16.79 3.17 12.03
C SER A 65 -16.86 4.62 11.57
N LEU A 66 -15.77 5.37 11.77
CA LEU A 66 -15.58 6.74 11.27
C LEU A 66 -15.77 6.87 9.74
N ILE A 67 -15.58 5.77 8.98
CA ILE A 67 -15.71 5.79 7.53
C ILE A 67 -17.14 5.39 7.12
N PRO A 68 -17.85 6.23 6.36
CA PRO A 68 -19.21 5.92 5.95
C PRO A 68 -19.27 4.65 5.08
N TYR A 69 -20.19 3.75 5.43
CA TYR A 69 -20.45 2.53 4.65
C TYR A 69 -21.00 2.86 3.25
N SER A 70 -21.89 3.87 3.15
CA SER A 70 -22.57 4.23 1.90
C SER A 70 -21.60 4.87 0.89
N PRO A 71 -21.48 4.33 -0.35
CA PRO A 71 -20.59 4.86 -1.36
C PRO A 71 -20.97 6.29 -1.80
N TRP A 72 -22.25 6.67 -1.71
CA TRP A 72 -22.72 8.00 -2.07
C TRP A 72 -22.25 9.08 -1.10
N ARG A 73 -22.17 8.78 0.20
CA ARG A 73 -21.58 9.70 1.19
C ARG A 73 -20.11 9.93 0.91
N LEU A 74 -19.39 8.87 0.54
CA LEU A 74 -18.00 8.96 0.12
C LEU A 74 -17.82 9.83 -1.13
N ALA A 75 -18.67 9.61 -2.14
CA ALA A 75 -18.68 10.41 -3.36
C ALA A 75 -18.99 11.88 -3.05
N GLY A 76 -19.92 12.15 -2.12
CA GLY A 76 -20.23 13.50 -1.64
C GLY A 76 -19.02 14.20 -0.99
N ILE A 77 -18.23 13.50 -0.17
CA ILE A 77 -17.01 14.05 0.44
C ILE A 77 -15.97 14.38 -0.64
N ILE A 78 -15.77 13.48 -1.61
CA ILE A 78 -14.82 13.70 -2.71
C ILE A 78 -15.28 14.87 -3.58
N LEU A 79 -16.57 14.92 -3.92
CA LEU A 79 -17.16 16.01 -4.71
C LEU A 79 -17.02 17.35 -3.98
N LEU A 80 -17.28 17.40 -2.66
CA LEU A 80 -17.05 18.59 -1.85
C LEU A 80 -15.59 19.03 -1.91
N GLY A 81 -14.64 18.10 -1.80
CA GLY A 81 -13.21 18.39 -1.96
C GLY A 81 -12.87 19.00 -3.34
N VAL A 82 -13.48 18.48 -4.42
CA VAL A 82 -13.32 19.00 -5.78
C VAL A 82 -13.94 20.40 -5.93
N VAL A 83 -15.12 20.63 -5.34
CA VAL A 83 -15.77 21.95 -5.35
C VAL A 83 -14.94 22.98 -4.58
N LEU A 84 -14.43 22.62 -3.39
CA LEU A 84 -13.56 23.50 -2.61
C LEU A 84 -12.26 23.81 -3.36
N TRP A 85 -11.67 22.81 -4.00
CA TRP A 85 -10.49 23.00 -4.85
C TRP A 85 -10.76 23.94 -6.04
N GLY A 86 -11.85 23.71 -6.78
CA GLY A 86 -12.23 24.58 -7.90
C GLY A 86 -12.52 26.01 -7.47
N THR A 87 -13.27 26.16 -6.36
CA THR A 87 -13.58 27.48 -5.78
C THR A 87 -12.31 28.22 -5.36
N MET A 88 -11.36 27.52 -4.72
CA MET A 88 -10.06 28.09 -4.35
C MET A 88 -9.31 28.63 -5.58
N LEU A 89 -9.30 27.90 -6.70
CA LEU A 89 -8.61 28.35 -7.92
C LEU A 89 -9.32 29.55 -8.56
N VAL A 90 -10.64 29.51 -8.68
CA VAL A 90 -11.44 30.60 -9.26
C VAL A 90 -11.30 31.87 -8.41
N VAL A 91 -11.46 31.75 -7.10
CA VAL A 91 -11.30 32.88 -6.17
C VAL A 91 -9.88 33.43 -6.25
N GLY A 92 -8.86 32.56 -6.17
CA GLY A 92 -7.46 33.00 -6.21
C GLY A 92 -7.08 33.70 -7.52
N GLN A 93 -7.62 33.26 -8.65
CA GLN A 93 -7.44 33.92 -9.94
C GLN A 93 -8.19 35.25 -10.01
N SER A 94 -9.42 35.32 -9.49
CA SER A 94 -10.22 36.56 -9.51
C SER A 94 -9.63 37.66 -8.60
N THR A 95 -9.02 37.29 -7.47
CA THR A 95 -8.37 38.22 -6.55
C THR A 95 -7.06 38.80 -7.10
N ALA A 96 -6.49 38.20 -8.14
CA ALA A 96 -5.35 38.80 -8.84
C ALA A 96 -5.75 40.08 -9.60
N ILE A 97 -7.02 40.22 -9.96
CA ILE A 97 -7.53 41.35 -10.76
C ILE A 97 -8.02 42.50 -9.86
N ARG A 98 -8.42 42.22 -8.62
CA ARG A 98 -9.05 43.20 -7.72
C ARG A 98 -8.15 43.45 -6.52
N ASP A 99 -7.79 44.72 -6.30
CA ASP A 99 -7.14 45.15 -5.05
C ASP A 99 -8.13 45.03 -3.89
N SER A 100 -8.04 43.92 -3.19
CA SER A 100 -8.83 43.63 -1.99
C SER A 100 -7.90 43.32 -0.82
N ALA A 101 -8.32 43.64 0.39
CA ALA A 101 -7.56 43.30 1.61
C ALA A 101 -7.29 41.77 1.72
N PHE A 102 -8.12 40.94 1.07
CA PHE A 102 -7.96 39.49 1.03
C PHE A 102 -6.93 39.00 0.00
N ARG A 103 -6.37 39.89 -0.84
CA ARG A 103 -5.37 39.53 -1.86
C ARG A 103 -4.18 38.82 -1.23
N GLU A 104 -3.73 39.22 -0.04
CA GLU A 104 -2.58 38.59 0.61
C GLU A 104 -2.84 37.11 0.99
N ILE A 105 -4.09 36.77 1.32
CA ILE A 105 -4.48 35.43 1.80
C ILE A 105 -4.93 34.55 0.62
N LEU A 106 -5.72 35.11 -0.28
CA LEU A 106 -6.40 34.40 -1.37
C LEU A 106 -5.60 34.39 -2.68
N SER A 107 -4.65 35.29 -2.88
CA SER A 107 -3.84 35.31 -4.11
C SER A 107 -3.06 34.01 -4.30
N LEU A 108 -3.09 33.51 -5.53
CA LEU A 108 -2.29 32.35 -5.96
C LEU A 108 -0.78 32.65 -5.90
N GLU A 109 -0.39 33.92 -5.94
CA GLU A 109 1.02 34.37 -5.86
C GLU A 109 1.63 34.07 -4.49
N ASN A 110 0.88 34.37 -3.42
CA ASN A 110 1.34 34.14 -2.05
C ASN A 110 1.25 32.66 -1.64
N ARG A 111 0.56 31.83 -2.43
CA ARG A 111 0.40 30.37 -2.24
C ARG A 111 -0.15 29.93 -0.87
N ARG A 112 -0.60 30.85 -0.01
CA ARG A 112 -1.04 30.56 1.37
C ARG A 112 -2.24 29.62 1.40
N LEU A 113 -3.31 29.98 0.70
CA LEU A 113 -4.53 29.16 0.63
C LEU A 113 -4.29 27.81 -0.07
N PRO A 114 -3.62 27.74 -1.25
CA PRO A 114 -3.26 26.46 -1.87
C PRO A 114 -2.34 25.57 -1.03
N ARG A 115 -1.41 26.17 -0.28
CA ARG A 115 -0.55 25.45 0.66
C ARG A 115 -1.37 24.89 1.80
N PHE A 116 -2.24 25.68 2.43
CA PHE A 116 -3.14 25.21 3.48
C PHE A 116 -3.99 24.03 3.00
N PHE A 117 -4.62 24.17 1.82
CA PHE A 117 -5.40 23.08 1.20
C PHE A 117 -4.54 21.83 0.97
N SER A 118 -3.34 21.99 0.40
CA SER A 118 -2.41 20.88 0.19
C SER A 118 -2.01 20.18 1.49
N THR A 119 -1.70 20.95 2.54
CA THR A 119 -1.37 20.43 3.86
C THR A 119 -2.54 19.64 4.44
N VAL A 120 -3.79 20.14 4.34
CA VAL A 120 -4.99 19.41 4.80
C VAL A 120 -5.16 18.10 4.02
N CYS A 121 -4.99 18.10 2.69
CA CYS A 121 -5.09 16.88 1.89
C CYS A 121 -3.98 15.86 2.20
N LEU A 122 -2.74 16.31 2.39
CA LEU A 122 -1.60 15.46 2.74
C LEU A 122 -1.73 14.91 4.17
N LEU A 123 -2.22 15.72 5.10
CA LEU A 123 -2.54 15.28 6.46
C LEU A 123 -3.64 14.22 6.44
N ALA A 124 -4.74 14.47 5.70
CA ALA A 124 -5.80 13.48 5.53
C ALA A 124 -5.26 12.17 4.91
N THR A 125 -4.39 12.27 3.90
CA THR A 125 -3.72 11.12 3.28
C THR A 125 -2.90 10.33 4.30
N THR A 126 -2.14 11.03 5.15
CA THR A 126 -1.33 10.45 6.22
C THR A 126 -2.20 9.71 7.22
N GLN A 127 -3.25 10.36 7.73
CA GLN A 127 -4.19 9.79 8.69
C GLN A 127 -4.91 8.56 8.12
N LEU A 128 -5.38 8.63 6.87
CA LEU A 128 -6.02 7.49 6.20
C LEU A 128 -5.06 6.32 5.99
N THR A 129 -3.79 6.60 5.70
CA THR A 129 -2.77 5.55 5.54
C THR A 129 -2.49 4.83 6.86
N PHE A 130 -2.40 5.57 7.98
CA PHE A 130 -2.27 4.98 9.31
C PHE A 130 -3.54 4.26 9.77
N LEU A 131 -4.72 4.75 9.39
CA LEU A 131 -5.97 4.04 9.63
C LEU A 131 -6.00 2.70 8.88
N ILE A 132 -5.58 2.68 7.61
CA ILE A 132 -5.45 1.43 6.85
C ILE A 132 -4.44 0.49 7.54
N LEU A 133 -3.28 0.99 7.96
CA LEU A 133 -2.29 0.22 8.71
C LEU A 133 -2.91 -0.40 9.97
N TRP A 134 -3.65 0.38 10.75
CA TRP A 134 -4.29 -0.05 11.99
C TRP A 134 -5.24 -1.22 11.79
N TYR A 135 -6.09 -1.15 10.76
CA TYR A 135 -6.94 -2.27 10.40
C TYR A 135 -6.09 -3.47 9.96
N ARG A 136 -5.14 -3.27 9.03
CA ARG A 136 -4.31 -4.37 8.48
C ARG A 136 -3.52 -5.14 9.53
N ILE A 137 -3.03 -4.48 10.58
CA ILE A 137 -2.30 -5.15 11.68
C ILE A 137 -3.18 -6.18 12.41
N ARG A 138 -4.50 -5.97 12.46
CA ARG A 138 -5.45 -6.89 13.10
C ARG A 138 -5.79 -8.11 12.23
N SER A 139 -5.29 -8.15 11.00
CA SER A 139 -5.62 -9.23 10.06
C SER A 139 -4.91 -10.53 10.41
N ARG A 140 -5.68 -11.61 10.61
CA ARG A 140 -5.13 -12.91 11.03
C ARG A 140 -4.31 -13.60 9.93
N LYS A 141 -4.51 -13.29 8.65
CA LYS A 141 -3.82 -13.98 7.54
C LYS A 141 -2.58 -13.23 7.03
N ASP A 142 -2.23 -12.05 7.55
CA ASP A 142 -1.04 -11.31 7.13
C ASP A 142 0.21 -11.67 7.94
N PHE A 143 0.64 -12.93 7.84
CA PHE A 143 1.90 -13.38 8.46
C PHE A 143 3.16 -12.90 7.71
N GLY A 144 2.99 -12.35 6.50
CA GLY A 144 4.11 -11.91 5.66
C GLY A 144 4.67 -10.54 5.99
N GLY A 145 4.16 -9.87 7.04
CA GLY A 145 4.59 -8.53 7.44
C GLY A 145 4.25 -7.44 6.40
N ARG A 146 3.23 -7.65 5.57
CA ARG A 146 2.92 -6.71 4.47
C ARG A 146 2.33 -5.41 4.96
N TYR A 147 1.72 -5.41 6.15
CA TYR A 147 1.34 -4.18 6.84
C TYR A 147 2.51 -3.18 6.98
N ARG A 148 3.78 -3.62 7.00
CA ARG A 148 4.96 -2.71 7.06
C ARG A 148 5.01 -1.71 5.91
N VAL A 149 4.49 -2.07 4.74
CA VAL A 149 4.35 -1.16 3.59
C VAL A 149 3.51 0.06 3.95
N TRP A 150 2.41 -0.15 4.70
CA TRP A 150 1.50 0.93 5.09
C TRP A 150 2.13 1.84 6.13
N TRP A 151 3.04 1.32 6.97
CA TRP A 151 3.85 2.16 7.85
C TRP A 151 4.80 3.06 7.06
N LEU A 152 5.52 2.49 6.07
CA LEU A 152 6.40 3.27 5.19
C LEU A 152 5.62 4.31 4.37
N ALA A 153 4.42 3.94 3.89
CA ALA A 153 3.53 4.87 3.20
C ALA A 153 3.08 6.02 4.11
N GLY A 154 2.69 5.71 5.36
CA GLY A 154 2.28 6.73 6.33
C GLY A 154 3.42 7.70 6.66
N ALA A 155 4.63 7.17 6.90
CA ALA A 155 5.82 7.96 7.13
C ALA A 155 6.16 8.84 5.91
N PHE A 156 6.10 8.29 4.70
CA PHE A 156 6.34 9.04 3.46
C PHE A 156 5.39 10.23 3.32
N TRP A 157 4.08 10.02 3.52
CA TRP A 157 3.09 11.10 3.43
C TRP A 157 3.19 12.12 4.56
N ALA A 158 3.56 11.69 5.77
CA ALA A 158 3.84 12.59 6.88
C ALA A 158 5.03 13.52 6.56
N ILE A 159 6.13 12.96 6.03
CA ILE A 159 7.30 13.73 5.60
C ILE A 159 6.91 14.70 4.47
N ALA A 160 6.15 14.23 3.48
CA ALA A 160 5.65 15.09 2.40
C ALA A 160 4.80 16.25 2.94
N CYS A 161 3.90 15.98 3.90
CA CYS A 161 3.07 16.98 4.58
C CYS A 161 3.93 18.02 5.30
N CYS A 162 4.95 17.57 6.04
CA CYS A 162 5.90 18.47 6.70
C CYS A 162 6.66 19.33 5.67
N CYS A 163 7.20 18.71 4.62
CA CYS A 163 7.95 19.39 3.57
C CYS A 163 7.13 20.46 2.83
N VAL A 164 5.84 20.22 2.59
CA VAL A 164 4.93 21.20 1.97
C VAL A 164 4.55 22.32 2.93
N THR A 165 4.43 22.03 4.22
CA THR A 165 4.06 23.02 5.24
C THR A 165 5.21 23.98 5.54
N THR A 166 6.44 23.47 5.59
CA THR A 166 7.63 24.24 6.01
C THR A 166 8.53 24.68 4.86
N ASP A 167 8.23 24.29 3.63
CA ASP A 167 9.11 24.46 2.46
C ASP A 167 10.53 23.87 2.66
N LEU A 168 10.67 22.85 3.53
CA LEU A 168 11.97 22.27 3.89
C LEU A 168 12.76 21.76 2.67
N HIS A 169 12.05 21.29 1.65
CA HIS A 169 12.65 20.80 0.39
C HIS A 169 13.43 21.89 -0.35
N HIS A 170 12.97 23.16 -0.33
CA HIS A 170 13.71 24.28 -0.90
C HIS A 170 14.92 24.69 -0.06
N ALA A 171 14.80 24.63 1.26
CA ALA A 171 15.94 24.91 2.16
C ALA A 171 17.05 23.86 1.97
N PHE A 172 16.67 22.58 1.90
CA PHE A 172 17.59 21.47 1.66
C PHE A 172 18.24 21.54 0.28
N ALA A 173 17.49 21.88 -0.77
CA ALA A 173 18.03 22.05 -2.11
C ALA A 173 19.06 23.19 -2.19
N ARG A 174 18.76 24.35 -1.60
CA ARG A 174 19.69 25.48 -1.56
C ARG A 174 20.94 25.17 -0.74
N TRP A 175 20.80 24.47 0.38
CA TRP A 175 21.95 24.01 1.17
C TRP A 175 22.81 23.02 0.38
N GLY A 176 22.19 22.02 -0.25
CA GLY A 176 22.87 21.00 -1.04
C GLY A 176 23.63 21.56 -2.24
N LEU A 177 23.04 22.53 -2.96
CA LEU A 177 23.70 23.20 -4.08
C LEU A 177 24.89 24.07 -3.68
N ARG A 178 24.92 24.58 -2.44
CA ARG A 178 26.10 25.30 -1.91
C ARG A 178 27.27 24.35 -1.66
N GLN A 179 26.98 23.11 -1.24
CA GLN A 179 28.02 22.10 -0.97
C GLN A 179 28.46 21.39 -2.24
N TYR A 180 27.52 21.12 -3.15
CA TYR A 180 27.73 20.38 -4.38
C TYR A 180 27.12 21.17 -5.55
N PRO A 181 27.82 22.18 -6.09
CA PRO A 181 27.32 22.95 -7.21
C PRO A 181 27.11 22.03 -8.41
N MET A 182 25.93 22.13 -9.01
CA MET A 182 25.54 21.34 -10.17
C MET A 182 25.13 22.29 -11.29
N GLU A 183 25.82 22.21 -12.42
CA GLU A 183 25.50 22.96 -13.64
C GLU A 183 24.36 22.26 -14.40
N ALA A 184 23.16 22.31 -13.83
CA ALA A 184 21.97 21.74 -14.45
C ALA A 184 20.89 22.81 -14.69
N TRP A 185 20.11 22.64 -15.75
CA TRP A 185 18.93 23.46 -15.98
C TRP A 185 17.96 23.30 -14.80
N ARG A 186 17.71 24.41 -14.07
CA ARG A 186 16.88 24.42 -12.86
C ARG A 186 17.40 23.47 -11.77
N ALA A 187 18.71 23.52 -11.52
CA ALA A 187 19.40 22.69 -10.54
C ALA A 187 18.68 22.62 -9.17
N GLU A 188 18.15 23.73 -8.65
CA GLU A 188 17.44 23.75 -7.36
C GLU A 188 16.22 22.84 -7.37
N THR A 189 15.39 22.92 -8.42
CA THR A 189 14.20 22.08 -8.55
C THR A 189 14.59 20.62 -8.70
N LEU A 190 15.55 20.31 -9.57
CA LEU A 190 15.98 18.93 -9.82
C LEU A 190 16.55 18.26 -8.56
N TYR A 191 17.27 19.02 -7.73
CA TYR A 191 17.95 18.51 -6.54
C TYR A 191 16.99 17.81 -5.56
N TRP A 192 15.81 18.39 -5.30
CA TRP A 192 14.82 17.77 -4.43
C TRP A 192 13.79 16.92 -5.20
N LEU A 193 13.48 17.28 -6.45
CA LEU A 193 12.43 16.63 -7.22
C LEU A 193 12.83 15.21 -7.66
N VAL A 194 14.09 14.98 -8.03
CA VAL A 194 14.58 13.65 -8.44
C VAL A 194 14.45 12.63 -7.30
N PRO A 195 15.01 12.84 -6.09
CA PRO A 195 14.84 11.89 -5.00
C PRO A 195 13.37 11.73 -4.58
N ALA A 196 12.59 12.82 -4.56
CA ALA A 196 11.15 12.74 -4.28
C ALA A 196 10.40 11.87 -5.31
N SER A 197 10.73 11.99 -6.59
CA SER A 197 10.12 11.21 -7.68
C SER A 197 10.48 9.73 -7.59
N ILE A 198 11.73 9.40 -7.25
CA ILE A 198 12.17 8.02 -7.02
C ILE A 198 11.41 7.40 -5.84
N ALA A 199 11.34 8.12 -4.71
CA ALA A 199 10.61 7.67 -3.53
C ALA A 199 9.11 7.48 -3.82
N PHE A 200 8.49 8.43 -4.52
CA PHE A 200 7.08 8.35 -4.91
C PHE A 200 6.82 7.21 -5.89
N LEU A 201 7.67 6.99 -6.89
CA LEU A 201 7.55 5.87 -7.84
C LEU A 201 7.68 4.53 -7.14
N ALA A 202 8.64 4.39 -6.22
CA ALA A 202 8.79 3.19 -5.40
C ALA A 202 7.51 2.95 -4.57
N MET A 203 7.02 3.98 -3.88
CA MET A 203 5.79 3.91 -3.09
C MET A 203 4.58 3.51 -3.95
N HIS A 204 4.43 4.12 -5.11
CA HIS A 204 3.37 3.83 -6.07
C HIS A 204 3.39 2.37 -6.52
N ARG A 205 4.56 1.82 -6.86
CA ARG A 205 4.68 0.41 -7.27
C ARG A 205 4.26 -0.54 -6.15
N VAL A 206 4.68 -0.27 -4.92
CA VAL A 206 4.35 -1.13 -3.78
C VAL A 206 2.86 -1.03 -3.44
N LEU A 207 2.28 0.18 -3.41
CA LEU A 207 0.85 0.38 -3.14
C LEU A 207 -0.03 -0.21 -4.24
N GLN A 208 0.36 -0.13 -5.52
CA GLN A 208 -0.38 -0.76 -6.62
C GLN A 208 -0.53 -2.27 -6.43
N VAL A 209 0.51 -2.95 -5.93
CA VAL A 209 0.47 -4.40 -5.66
C VAL A 209 -0.54 -4.72 -4.56
N ASP A 210 -0.64 -3.86 -3.55
CA ASP A 210 -1.55 -4.08 -2.41
C ASP A 210 -3.01 -3.72 -2.76
N MET A 211 -3.22 -2.63 -3.50
CA MET A 211 -4.56 -2.17 -3.92
C MET A 211 -5.17 -2.98 -5.08
N ARG A 212 -4.46 -3.96 -5.66
CA ARG A 212 -4.89 -4.68 -6.88
C ARG A 212 -6.26 -5.37 -6.83
N HIS A 213 -6.77 -5.71 -5.64
CA HIS A 213 -8.09 -6.33 -5.49
C HIS A 213 -9.23 -5.30 -5.46
N ALA A 214 -8.94 -4.07 -5.07
CA ALA A 214 -9.89 -2.97 -5.04
C ALA A 214 -9.78 -2.17 -6.34
N ARG A 215 -10.52 -2.60 -7.39
CA ARG A 215 -10.44 -1.98 -8.73
C ARG A 215 -10.64 -0.47 -8.70
N VAL A 216 -11.62 0.00 -7.93
CA VAL A 216 -11.93 1.44 -7.80
C VAL A 216 -10.79 2.18 -7.10
N SER A 217 -10.26 1.67 -5.98
CA SER A 217 -9.10 2.27 -5.31
C SER A 217 -7.88 2.33 -6.22
N ARG A 218 -7.64 1.27 -7.01
CA ARG A 218 -6.53 1.23 -7.96
C ARG A 218 -6.69 2.28 -9.05
N ILE A 219 -7.87 2.40 -9.66
CA ILE A 219 -8.12 3.43 -10.68
C ILE A 219 -7.94 4.83 -10.09
N ALA A 220 -8.47 5.09 -8.89
CA ALA A 220 -8.30 6.37 -8.20
C ALA A 220 -6.82 6.67 -7.89
N TRP A 221 -6.05 5.66 -7.49
CA TRP A 221 -4.60 5.77 -7.27
C TRP A 221 -3.83 6.03 -8.57
N ASP A 222 -4.21 5.35 -9.66
CA ASP A 222 -3.61 5.56 -10.98
C ASP A 222 -3.93 6.99 -11.50
N ILE A 223 -5.12 7.53 -11.22
CA ILE A 223 -5.45 8.95 -11.52
C ILE A 223 -4.52 9.88 -10.72
N SER A 224 -4.33 9.64 -9.43
CA SER A 224 -3.41 10.43 -8.60
C SER A 224 -1.97 10.39 -9.12
N TRP A 225 -1.50 9.24 -9.58
CA TRP A 225 -0.21 9.11 -10.26
C TRP A 225 -0.11 10.00 -11.50
N TRP A 226 -1.12 9.98 -12.37
CA TRP A 226 -1.13 10.84 -13.56
C TRP A 226 -1.18 12.33 -13.21
N CYS A 227 -1.91 12.71 -12.16
CA CYS A 227 -1.90 14.09 -11.65
C CYS A 227 -0.50 14.48 -11.14
N ALA A 228 0.21 13.57 -10.46
CA ALA A 228 1.59 13.81 -10.02
C ALA A 228 2.53 14.04 -11.20
N VAL A 229 2.46 13.17 -12.22
CA VAL A 229 3.24 13.29 -13.46
C VAL A 229 2.94 14.62 -14.16
N ALA A 230 1.66 15.01 -14.26
CA ALA A 230 1.26 16.28 -14.84
C ALA A 230 1.82 17.47 -14.03
N ALA A 231 1.74 17.43 -12.70
CA ALA A 231 2.31 18.46 -11.82
C ALA A 231 3.83 18.57 -11.99
N THR A 232 4.55 17.44 -12.06
CA THR A 232 5.99 17.41 -12.34
C THR A 232 6.32 18.00 -13.72
N LEU A 233 5.55 17.66 -14.74
CA LEU A 233 5.75 18.16 -16.09
C LEU A 233 5.51 19.67 -16.18
N VAL A 234 4.43 20.17 -15.58
CA VAL A 234 4.12 21.61 -15.53
C VAL A 234 5.16 22.36 -14.67
N LEU A 235 5.64 21.75 -13.59
CA LEU A 235 6.69 22.33 -12.76
C LEU A 235 7.99 22.51 -13.56
N LEU A 236 8.39 21.52 -14.37
CA LEU A 236 9.65 21.53 -15.13
C LEU A 236 9.54 22.31 -16.45
N LEU A 237 8.51 22.05 -17.25
CA LEU A 237 8.35 22.56 -18.61
C LEU A 237 7.32 23.71 -18.73
N GLY A 238 6.69 24.13 -17.62
CA GLY A 238 5.59 25.12 -17.66
C GLY A 238 5.92 26.37 -18.46
N ASN A 239 7.09 26.98 -18.22
CA ASN A 239 7.54 28.19 -18.93
C ASN A 239 7.80 27.99 -20.43
N GLN A 240 7.96 26.75 -20.90
CA GLN A 240 8.20 26.42 -22.31
C GLN A 240 6.91 26.04 -23.04
N LEU A 241 5.93 25.48 -22.33
CA LEU A 241 4.71 24.94 -22.92
C LEU A 241 3.53 25.92 -22.86
N VAL A 242 3.52 26.85 -21.89
CA VAL A 242 2.37 27.68 -21.56
C VAL A 242 2.81 29.12 -21.38
N ALA A 243 1.96 30.07 -21.78
CA ALA A 243 2.18 31.49 -21.57
C ALA A 243 2.42 31.81 -20.09
N THR A 244 3.38 32.69 -19.80
CA THR A 244 3.90 32.98 -18.45
C THR A 244 2.78 33.28 -17.44
N ASP A 245 1.71 33.96 -17.86
CA ASP A 245 0.57 34.35 -17.02
C ASP A 245 -0.26 33.15 -16.51
N HIS A 246 -0.21 32.01 -17.21
CA HIS A 246 -0.97 30.81 -16.87
C HIS A 246 -0.12 29.72 -16.20
N VAL A 247 1.20 29.85 -16.19
CA VAL A 247 2.09 28.83 -15.63
C VAL A 247 1.87 28.68 -14.13
N LEU A 248 1.79 29.78 -13.38
CA LEU A 248 1.64 29.73 -11.93
C LEU A 248 0.29 29.12 -11.50
N PRO A 249 -0.88 29.55 -12.02
CA PRO A 249 -2.16 28.90 -11.73
C PRO A 249 -2.14 27.42 -12.08
N LEU A 250 -1.54 27.04 -13.22
CA LEU A 250 -1.48 25.66 -13.66
C LEU A 250 -0.59 24.80 -12.75
N GLN A 251 0.54 25.33 -12.29
CA GLN A 251 1.41 24.67 -11.30
C GLN A 251 0.66 24.41 -9.99
N VAL A 252 -0.04 25.43 -9.48
CA VAL A 252 -0.82 25.32 -8.23
C VAL A 252 -1.97 24.34 -8.38
N ALA A 253 -2.72 24.43 -9.48
CA ALA A 253 -3.87 23.58 -9.76
C ALA A 253 -3.46 22.11 -9.85
N THR A 254 -2.42 21.80 -10.62
CA THR A 254 -1.96 20.41 -10.81
C THR A 254 -1.38 19.80 -9.53
N ALA A 255 -0.59 20.56 -8.76
CA ALA A 255 -0.03 20.09 -7.50
C ALA A 255 -1.13 19.82 -6.44
N THR A 256 -2.06 20.76 -6.25
CA THR A 256 -3.17 20.59 -5.30
C THR A 256 -4.14 19.49 -5.72
N LEU A 257 -4.38 19.31 -7.01
CA LEU A 257 -5.19 18.23 -7.55
C LEU A 257 -4.55 16.85 -7.32
N TRP A 258 -3.22 16.76 -7.42
CA TRP A 258 -2.49 15.54 -7.05
C TRP A 258 -2.71 15.18 -5.57
N HIS A 259 -2.59 16.15 -4.65
CA HIS A 259 -2.83 15.90 -3.22
C HIS A 259 -4.28 15.49 -2.93
N LEU A 260 -5.26 16.17 -3.55
CA LEU A 260 -6.68 15.84 -3.39
C LEU A 260 -7.02 14.45 -3.94
N SER A 261 -6.49 14.11 -5.12
CA SER A 261 -6.70 12.78 -5.74
C SER A 261 -6.03 11.66 -4.93
N ALA A 262 -4.86 11.91 -4.34
CA ALA A 262 -4.21 10.98 -3.43
C ALA A 262 -5.09 10.73 -2.20
N ALA A 263 -5.54 11.79 -1.51
CA ALA A 263 -6.44 11.68 -0.36
C ALA A 263 -7.72 10.91 -0.70
N SER A 264 -8.32 11.21 -1.85
CA SER A 264 -9.51 10.52 -2.36
C SER A 264 -9.26 9.03 -2.61
N ALA A 265 -8.11 8.67 -3.20
CA ALA A 265 -7.73 7.28 -3.44
C ALA A 265 -7.57 6.49 -2.13
N PHE A 266 -6.90 7.07 -1.12
CA PHE A 266 -6.77 6.45 0.20
C PHE A 266 -8.10 6.38 0.94
N LEU A 267 -8.98 7.36 0.79
CA LEU A 267 -10.31 7.35 1.40
C LEU A 267 -11.17 6.19 0.84
N ILE A 268 -11.16 6.01 -0.49
CA ILE A 268 -11.82 4.87 -1.15
C ILE A 268 -11.19 3.56 -0.71
N HIS A 269 -9.86 3.49 -0.60
CA HIS A 269 -9.18 2.27 -0.16
C HIS A 269 -9.45 1.94 1.31
N ALA A 270 -9.47 2.94 2.18
CA ALA A 270 -9.78 2.77 3.59
C ALA A 270 -11.18 2.19 3.76
N ARG A 271 -12.18 2.70 3.02
CA ARG A 271 -13.53 2.10 2.98
C ARG A 271 -13.48 0.62 2.58
N PHE A 272 -12.71 0.27 1.55
CA PHE A 272 -12.56 -1.13 1.11
C PHE A 272 -11.93 -2.01 2.21
N VAL A 273 -10.89 -1.52 2.89
CA VAL A 273 -10.21 -2.28 3.95
C VAL A 273 -11.12 -2.49 5.16
N VAL A 274 -11.86 -1.45 5.57
CA VAL A 274 -12.74 -1.50 6.73
C VAL A 274 -13.98 -2.36 6.48
N HIS A 275 -14.66 -2.16 5.35
CA HIS A 275 -16.00 -2.71 5.12
C HIS A 275 -16.04 -3.95 4.21
N VAL A 276 -14.99 -4.22 3.44
CA VAL A 276 -14.97 -5.34 2.49
C VAL A 276 -13.99 -6.42 2.92
N THR A 277 -12.71 -6.07 3.09
CA THR A 277 -11.71 -7.05 3.51
C THR A 277 -10.49 -6.40 4.12
N ASN A 278 -10.21 -6.81 5.35
CA ASN A 278 -8.98 -6.44 6.04
C ASN A 278 -7.78 -7.31 5.60
N GLU A 279 -8.04 -8.42 4.91
CA GLU A 279 -7.02 -9.41 4.58
C GLU A 279 -6.12 -8.95 3.44
N ALA A 280 -4.81 -9.14 3.62
CA ALA A 280 -3.82 -8.80 2.61
C ALA A 280 -4.09 -9.57 1.31
N ALA A 281 -3.94 -8.88 0.17
CA ALA A 281 -4.19 -9.41 -1.17
C ALA A 281 -3.44 -10.75 -1.41
N PRO A 282 -4.08 -11.92 -1.57
CA PRO A 282 -3.39 -13.22 -1.60
C PRO A 282 -2.27 -13.25 -2.64
N LYS A 283 -1.05 -13.68 -2.28
CA LYS A 283 0.11 -13.69 -3.19
C LYS A 283 -0.24 -14.45 -4.46
N LYS A 284 -0.45 -13.73 -5.56
CA LYS A 284 -0.58 -14.36 -6.88
C LYS A 284 0.84 -14.40 -7.45
N PRO A 285 1.29 -15.52 -8.02
CA PRO A 285 2.58 -15.56 -8.69
C PRO A 285 2.63 -14.42 -9.72
N SER A 286 3.78 -13.76 -9.84
CA SER A 286 3.94 -12.66 -10.77
C SER A 286 3.59 -13.12 -12.19
N ARG A 287 3.12 -12.21 -13.06
CA ARG A 287 2.81 -12.56 -14.45
C ARG A 287 4.02 -13.18 -15.13
N MET A 288 5.21 -12.67 -14.83
CA MET A 288 6.48 -13.19 -15.34
C MET A 288 6.74 -14.61 -14.84
N VAL A 289 6.56 -14.90 -13.55
CA VAL A 289 6.66 -16.27 -13.01
C VAL A 289 5.62 -17.18 -13.65
N ARG A 290 4.42 -16.68 -13.92
CA ARG A 290 3.38 -17.44 -14.62
C ARG A 290 3.76 -17.70 -16.08
N LEU A 291 4.35 -16.72 -16.76
CA LEU A 291 4.84 -16.86 -18.13
C LEU A 291 6.01 -17.85 -18.19
N TRP A 292 6.99 -17.70 -17.29
CA TRP A 292 8.13 -18.61 -17.14
C TRP A 292 7.70 -20.03 -16.81
N ARG A 293 6.69 -20.21 -15.95
CA ARG A 293 6.12 -21.55 -15.70
C ARG A 293 5.43 -22.11 -16.94
N LYS A 294 4.77 -21.28 -17.75
CA LYS A 294 4.15 -21.70 -19.00
C LYS A 294 5.19 -22.06 -20.05
N THR A 295 6.24 -21.25 -20.22
CA THR A 295 7.32 -21.53 -21.18
C THR A 295 8.13 -22.75 -20.75
N ARG A 296 8.41 -22.91 -19.45
CA ARG A 296 9.05 -24.11 -18.91
C ARG A 296 8.19 -25.36 -19.13
N ALA A 297 6.90 -25.30 -18.80
CA ALA A 297 6.00 -26.42 -19.05
C ALA A 297 5.86 -26.74 -20.56
N ALA A 298 5.94 -25.73 -21.43
CA ALA A 298 5.96 -25.95 -22.88
C ALA A 298 7.28 -26.58 -23.34
N ALA A 299 8.42 -26.14 -22.81
CA ALA A 299 9.73 -26.71 -23.08
C ALA A 299 9.83 -28.17 -22.60
N GLU A 300 9.30 -28.48 -21.42
CA GLU A 300 9.21 -29.86 -20.89
C GLU A 300 8.37 -30.75 -21.83
N ARG A 301 7.24 -30.26 -22.35
CA ARG A 301 6.43 -31.00 -23.35
C ARG A 301 7.12 -31.19 -24.69
N VAL A 302 7.97 -30.25 -25.11
CA VAL A 302 8.76 -30.40 -26.34
C VAL A 302 9.90 -31.38 -26.11
N ALA A 303 10.57 -31.32 -24.95
CA ALA A 303 11.61 -32.28 -24.56
C ALA A 303 11.07 -33.72 -24.49
N GLU A 304 9.84 -33.92 -24.01
CA GLU A 304 9.17 -35.24 -24.04
C GLU A 304 8.84 -35.74 -25.46
N ARG A 305 8.69 -34.84 -26.43
CA ARG A 305 8.38 -35.19 -27.83
C ARG A 305 9.61 -35.43 -28.69
N ILE A 306 10.76 -34.91 -28.28
CA ILE A 306 12.02 -35.21 -28.96
C ILE A 306 12.39 -36.62 -28.52
N PRO A 307 12.28 -37.64 -29.39
CA PRO A 307 12.70 -38.99 -29.03
C PRO A 307 14.14 -38.88 -28.53
N PRO A 308 14.53 -39.55 -27.43
CA PRO A 308 15.89 -39.52 -26.96
C PRO A 308 16.75 -39.90 -28.15
N ILE A 309 17.50 -38.93 -28.67
CA ILE A 309 18.48 -39.17 -29.73
C ILE A 309 19.40 -40.16 -29.06
N ARG A 310 19.20 -41.45 -29.36
CA ARG A 310 20.15 -42.50 -29.07
C ARG A 310 21.35 -42.05 -29.87
N LEU A 311 22.21 -41.27 -29.24
CA LEU A 311 23.61 -41.21 -29.56
C LEU A 311 24.02 -42.67 -29.43
N GLN A 312 23.88 -43.39 -30.54
CA GLN A 312 24.61 -44.61 -30.79
C GLN A 312 26.04 -44.17 -30.62
N ARG A 313 26.53 -44.35 -29.40
CA ARG A 313 27.94 -44.40 -29.09
C ARG A 313 28.42 -45.49 -30.03
N LYS A 314 28.93 -45.05 -31.19
CA LYS A 314 29.62 -45.87 -32.16
C LYS A 314 30.81 -46.38 -31.36
N HIS A 315 30.63 -47.53 -30.71
CA HIS A 315 31.73 -48.37 -30.28
C HIS A 315 32.48 -48.65 -31.57
N GLY A 316 33.53 -47.87 -31.78
CA GLY A 316 34.55 -48.21 -32.74
C GLY A 316 35.16 -49.49 -32.24
N ASP A 317 34.82 -50.58 -32.91
CA ASP A 317 35.67 -51.75 -33.02
C ASP A 317 37.02 -51.26 -33.56
N ALA A 318 37.98 -51.10 -32.65
CA ALA A 318 39.39 -50.98 -32.99
C ALA A 318 40.18 -51.83 -32.00
N ALA A 319 40.39 -53.07 -32.44
CA ALA A 319 41.49 -53.96 -32.12
C ALA A 319 41.67 -54.44 -30.65
N GLU A 320 41.38 -55.73 -30.47
CA GLU A 320 42.15 -56.62 -29.61
C GLU A 320 43.67 -56.41 -29.79
N PRO A 321 44.46 -56.63 -28.71
CA PRO A 321 45.26 -57.84 -28.78
C PRO A 321 45.03 -58.76 -27.59
N VAL A 322 44.69 -59.99 -27.96
CA VAL A 322 44.93 -61.22 -27.23
C VAL A 322 46.32 -61.21 -26.58
N SER A 323 46.43 -61.36 -25.26
CA SER A 323 46.87 -62.63 -24.68
C SER A 323 46.97 -62.57 -23.13
N ARG A 324 46.49 -63.66 -22.53
CA ARG A 324 47.24 -64.45 -21.54
C ARG A 324 47.54 -63.76 -20.20
N ARG A 325 46.68 -64.03 -19.21
CA ARG A 325 47.06 -64.98 -18.14
C ARG A 325 45.87 -65.43 -17.31
N GLN A 326 45.65 -66.73 -17.39
CA GLN A 326 44.98 -67.52 -16.37
C GLN A 326 45.55 -67.19 -14.98
N ARG A 327 44.67 -66.92 -14.01
CA ARG A 327 44.84 -67.54 -12.69
C ARG A 327 43.49 -67.73 -12.01
N LYS A 328 43.09 -69.00 -11.99
CA LYS A 328 42.13 -69.61 -11.09
C LYS A 328 42.44 -69.22 -9.64
N SER A 329 41.43 -68.79 -8.89
CA SER A 329 41.24 -69.12 -7.47
C SER A 329 39.81 -68.69 -7.12
N ALA A 330 38.83 -69.60 -7.15
CA ALA A 330 38.44 -70.42 -6.00
C ALA A 330 38.09 -69.57 -4.76
N ARG A 331 36.78 -69.33 -4.53
CA ARG A 331 36.07 -69.62 -3.27
C ARG A 331 34.70 -68.91 -3.20
N THR A 332 33.67 -69.76 -3.16
CA THR A 332 32.57 -69.85 -2.17
C THR A 332 31.71 -68.61 -1.82
N PRO A 333 30.37 -68.78 -1.74
CA PRO A 333 29.44 -67.72 -1.36
C PRO A 333 29.39 -67.54 0.16
N VAL A 334 29.29 -66.29 0.62
CA VAL A 334 28.96 -65.96 2.02
C VAL A 334 27.85 -64.91 2.01
N ALA A 335 26.73 -65.32 2.56
CA ALA A 335 25.65 -64.45 3.02
C ALA A 335 26.08 -63.72 4.30
N THR A 336 25.97 -62.39 4.36
CA THR A 336 25.78 -61.57 5.57
C THR A 336 25.41 -60.16 5.07
N ALA A 337 24.18 -59.69 5.22
CA ALA A 337 23.69 -58.89 6.35
C ALA A 337 24.53 -57.63 6.67
N THR A 338 23.79 -56.53 6.88
CA THR A 338 24.17 -55.29 7.58
C THR A 338 24.74 -54.14 6.73
N ASN A 339 23.97 -53.05 6.67
CA ASN A 339 24.37 -51.65 6.82
C ASN A 339 23.12 -50.76 6.62
N GLN A 340 22.17 -50.80 7.55
CA GLN A 340 22.02 -49.77 8.60
C GLN A 340 23.33 -49.09 9.00
N THR A 341 23.50 -47.83 8.61
CA THR A 341 24.14 -46.72 9.36
C THR A 341 24.29 -45.53 8.41
N LYS A 342 23.27 -44.67 8.34
CA LYS A 342 23.43 -43.32 7.78
C LYS A 342 22.50 -42.27 8.40
N ASP A 343 22.16 -42.45 9.68
CA ASP A 343 21.32 -41.53 10.48
C ASP A 343 21.99 -41.12 11.81
N ALA A 344 23.31 -40.95 11.83
CA ALA A 344 24.05 -40.58 13.06
C ALA A 344 25.00 -39.38 12.92
N ASP A 345 24.86 -38.56 11.88
CA ASP A 345 25.79 -37.42 11.64
C ASP A 345 25.08 -36.05 11.54
N SER A 346 23.89 -35.92 12.14
CA SER A 346 23.11 -34.67 12.12
C SER A 346 22.82 -34.08 13.49
N ALA A 347 23.30 -34.70 14.57
CA ALA A 347 23.01 -34.28 15.94
C ALA A 347 24.17 -33.54 16.65
N GLN A 348 25.29 -33.26 15.96
CA GLN A 348 26.49 -32.68 16.60
C GLN A 348 26.94 -31.34 15.99
N ARG A 349 26.00 -30.48 15.57
CA ARG A 349 26.30 -29.12 15.09
C ARG A 349 25.61 -27.96 15.80
N ASP A 350 24.79 -28.23 16.82
CA ASP A 350 23.98 -27.19 17.49
C ASP A 350 24.48 -26.75 18.88
N ASN A 351 25.66 -27.19 19.34
CA ASN A 351 26.18 -26.85 20.69
C ASN A 351 27.45 -25.99 20.72
N LEU A 352 27.68 -25.12 19.72
CA LEU A 352 28.92 -24.33 19.69
C LEU A 352 28.74 -22.90 19.17
N VAL A 353 27.70 -22.18 19.62
CA VAL A 353 27.66 -20.70 19.55
C VAL A 353 26.88 -20.15 20.76
N ASP A 354 27.37 -20.39 21.96
CA ASP A 354 26.82 -19.75 23.17
C ASP A 354 27.92 -19.50 24.21
N THR A 355 29.01 -18.84 23.81
CA THR A 355 29.98 -18.26 24.75
C THR A 355 30.79 -17.17 24.05
N ARG A 356 30.34 -15.91 24.15
CA ARG A 356 31.16 -14.68 24.18
C ARG A 356 30.28 -13.44 24.03
N GLN A 357 29.79 -12.92 25.14
CA GLN A 357 29.61 -11.47 25.36
C GLN A 357 29.28 -11.20 26.83
N ALA A 358 30.31 -11.33 27.66
CA ALA A 358 30.35 -10.78 29.01
C ALA A 358 31.78 -10.28 29.26
N ASN A 359 32.02 -9.01 28.94
CA ASN A 359 32.96 -8.09 29.58
C ASN A 359 33.23 -6.92 28.62
N ASP A 360 32.75 -5.74 29.00
CA ASP A 360 33.61 -4.57 29.23
C ASP A 360 32.73 -3.35 29.42
N ARG A 361 32.40 -3.09 30.69
CA ARG A 361 32.23 -1.73 31.20
C ARG A 361 33.61 -1.29 31.69
N PRO A 362 33.99 -0.04 31.41
CA PRO A 362 34.45 0.77 32.52
C PRO A 362 33.70 2.10 32.65
N THR A 363 33.55 2.43 33.92
CA THR A 363 32.99 3.63 34.51
C THR A 363 34.06 4.72 34.58
N SER A 364 33.73 5.95 34.19
CA SER A 364 34.25 7.23 34.72
C SER A 364 33.28 8.34 34.26
N LEU A 365 32.54 9.08 35.09
CA LEU A 365 32.88 10.02 36.17
C LEU A 365 33.90 11.10 35.80
N GLN A 366 33.40 12.26 35.34
CA GLN A 366 33.87 13.61 35.66
C GLN A 366 32.88 14.63 35.06
N GLN A 367 31.96 15.24 35.81
CA GLN A 367 32.16 16.43 36.66
C GLN A 367 33.08 17.50 36.02
N ARG A 368 32.49 18.58 35.48
CA ARG A 368 32.89 19.95 35.83
C ARG A 368 31.85 20.99 35.41
N ASN A 369 31.30 21.65 36.42
CA ASN A 369 30.60 22.92 36.35
C ASN A 369 31.48 24.00 35.71
N THR A 370 30.90 24.90 34.91
CA THR A 370 31.19 26.34 35.07
C THR A 370 29.94 27.14 34.72
N ALA A 371 29.44 27.86 35.71
CA ALA A 371 28.47 28.93 35.58
C ALA A 371 29.20 30.22 35.13
N GLN A 372 28.56 31.04 34.29
CA GLN A 372 28.73 32.49 34.33
C GLN A 372 27.54 33.20 33.63
N GLU A 373 26.62 33.67 34.48
CA GLU A 373 26.02 35.02 34.61
C GLU A 373 26.22 36.13 33.52
N PRO A 374 25.48 37.27 33.57
CA PRO A 374 24.51 37.65 32.53
C PRO A 374 24.67 39.12 32.02
N ALA A 375 23.61 39.65 31.40
CA ALA A 375 23.23 41.08 31.23
C ALA A 375 23.66 41.79 29.91
N PRO A 376 23.03 42.93 29.53
CA PRO A 376 21.59 43.24 29.48
C PRO A 376 21.14 44.01 28.20
N GLU A 377 19.85 44.36 28.16
CA GLU A 377 19.26 45.57 27.53
C GLU A 377 19.49 45.87 26.03
N THR A 378 18.42 45.84 25.24
CA THR A 378 17.90 47.13 24.71
C THR A 378 16.39 47.10 24.51
N ARG A 379 15.77 48.00 25.25
CA ARG A 379 14.37 48.41 25.24
C ARG A 379 14.20 49.44 24.12
N ALA A 380 13.29 49.20 23.18
CA ALA A 380 12.77 50.25 22.30
C ALA A 380 11.24 50.15 22.27
N THR A 381 10.66 50.91 23.19
CA THR A 381 9.29 51.38 23.20
C THR A 381 9.03 52.29 21.99
N THR A 382 8.02 51.98 21.19
CA THR A 382 7.29 53.04 20.48
C THR A 382 5.79 52.77 20.61
N ARG A 383 5.20 53.54 21.52
CA ARG A 383 3.78 53.76 21.73
C ARG A 383 3.43 54.99 20.89
N HIS A 384 2.44 54.91 20.00
CA HIS A 384 1.68 56.11 19.63
C HIS A 384 0.27 55.74 19.15
N ASP A 385 -0.67 56.04 20.05
CA ASP A 385 -2.01 56.62 19.93
C ASP A 385 -2.80 56.55 18.60
N GLY A 386 -4.11 56.26 18.77
CA GLY A 386 -5.15 56.23 17.72
C GLY A 386 -5.52 57.62 17.15
N PRO A 387 -6.67 57.75 16.44
CA PRO A 387 -7.98 57.52 17.06
C PRO A 387 -9.07 56.85 16.16
N HIS A 388 -10.08 56.29 16.83
CA HIS A 388 -11.45 56.03 16.34
C HIS A 388 -12.22 57.37 16.12
N PRO A 389 -13.52 57.42 15.73
CA PRO A 389 -14.43 56.49 15.03
C PRO A 389 -15.30 57.19 13.93
N THR A 390 -16.04 56.47 13.06
CA THR A 390 -17.43 56.85 12.71
C THR A 390 -18.24 55.79 11.93
N ALA A 391 -19.49 55.62 12.36
CA ALA A 391 -20.73 55.36 11.60
C ALA A 391 -20.98 54.02 10.85
N ALA A 392 -21.96 53.29 11.37
CA ALA A 392 -22.88 52.39 10.63
C ALA A 392 -24.01 53.23 9.96
N PRO A 393 -25.15 52.67 9.46
CA PRO A 393 -25.47 51.35 8.88
C PRO A 393 -26.17 51.48 7.49
N GLN A 394 -26.40 50.39 6.73
CA GLN A 394 -27.66 50.26 5.94
C GLN A 394 -27.96 48.85 5.40
N LYS A 395 -29.25 48.52 5.50
CA LYS A 395 -29.99 47.35 5.03
C LYS A 395 -30.12 47.32 3.50
N SER A 396 -30.09 46.13 2.90
CA SER A 396 -31.10 45.72 1.89
C SER A 396 -31.16 44.20 1.75
N VAL A 397 -32.04 43.55 2.51
CA VAL A 397 -33.18 42.76 2.03
C VAL A 397 -33.39 42.80 0.51
N ARG A 398 -33.20 41.66 -0.16
CA ARG A 398 -33.97 41.30 -1.36
C ARG A 398 -34.13 39.77 -1.42
N THR A 399 -35.39 39.35 -1.40
CA THR A 399 -35.92 37.98 -1.47
C THR A 399 -35.87 37.42 -2.90
N PRO A 400 -36.14 36.11 -3.08
CA PRO A 400 -35.69 35.29 -4.21
C PRO A 400 -36.66 35.31 -5.41
N GLY A 401 -36.12 35.16 -6.61
CA GLY A 401 -36.87 34.97 -7.85
C GLY A 401 -36.61 33.59 -8.43
N GLY A 402 -37.69 32.88 -8.77
CA GLY A 402 -37.71 31.47 -9.16
C GLY A 402 -36.97 31.14 -10.46
N ALA A 403 -36.44 29.93 -10.49
CA ALA A 403 -36.13 29.18 -11.70
C ALA A 403 -36.08 27.69 -11.34
N GLY A 404 -37.22 27.15 -10.93
CA GLY A 404 -37.48 25.72 -10.93
C GLY A 404 -38.61 25.47 -11.91
N GLU A 405 -38.35 24.68 -12.96
CA GLU A 405 -39.26 23.63 -13.48
C GLU A 405 -38.73 22.92 -14.73
N GLU A 406 -37.80 23.48 -15.50
CA GLU A 406 -37.35 22.84 -16.76
C GLU A 406 -36.39 21.64 -16.56
N SER A 407 -35.73 21.52 -15.41
CA SER A 407 -34.75 20.45 -15.16
C SER A 407 -35.36 19.08 -14.81
N LEU A 408 -36.63 19.02 -14.39
CA LEU A 408 -37.24 17.75 -13.95
C LEU A 408 -37.88 16.96 -15.10
N VAL A 409 -38.30 17.64 -16.18
CA VAL A 409 -38.87 16.99 -17.37
C VAL A 409 -37.80 16.28 -18.19
N GLU A 410 -36.57 16.81 -18.25
CA GLU A 410 -35.46 16.19 -18.99
C GLU A 410 -34.87 14.96 -18.26
N ALA A 411 -34.93 14.95 -16.92
CA ALA A 411 -34.50 13.81 -16.12
C ALA A 411 -35.45 12.60 -16.23
N ALA A 412 -36.75 12.83 -16.39
CA ALA A 412 -37.74 11.75 -16.57
C ALA A 412 -37.65 11.08 -17.96
N ALA A 413 -37.32 11.85 -19.00
CA ALA A 413 -37.18 11.33 -20.36
C ALA A 413 -35.95 10.40 -20.53
N THR A 414 -34.86 10.64 -19.79
CA THR A 414 -33.63 9.85 -19.90
C THR A 414 -33.69 8.49 -19.20
N LEU A 415 -34.43 8.38 -18.09
CA LEU A 415 -34.66 7.11 -17.38
C LEU A 415 -35.42 6.09 -18.23
N THR A 416 -36.47 6.53 -18.93
CA THR A 416 -37.33 5.67 -19.76
C THR A 416 -36.57 5.02 -20.95
N ARG A 417 -35.54 5.71 -21.47
CA ARG A 417 -34.71 5.20 -22.58
C ARG A 417 -33.71 4.13 -22.14
N GLN A 418 -33.24 4.20 -20.89
CA GLN A 418 -32.28 3.24 -20.34
C GLN A 418 -32.96 1.91 -19.99
N GLU A 419 -34.21 1.94 -19.56
CA GLU A 419 -34.99 0.76 -19.20
C GLU A 419 -35.40 -0.06 -20.44
N ARG A 420 -35.79 0.60 -21.53
CA ARG A 420 -36.00 -0.04 -22.85
C ARG A 420 -34.76 -0.76 -23.38
N ARG A 421 -33.55 -0.24 -23.12
CA ARG A 421 -32.29 -0.90 -23.52
C ARG A 421 -31.99 -2.15 -22.69
N ARG A 422 -32.38 -2.18 -21.41
CA ARG A 422 -32.21 -3.36 -20.54
C ARG A 422 -33.17 -4.48 -20.92
N GLN A 423 -34.41 -4.16 -21.26
CA GLN A 423 -35.38 -5.17 -21.72
C GLN A 423 -34.99 -5.80 -23.06
N LYS A 424 -34.48 -5.02 -24.03
CA LYS A 424 -33.95 -5.57 -25.30
C LYS A 424 -32.75 -6.51 -25.11
N LYS A 425 -31.90 -6.30 -24.09
CA LYS A 425 -30.79 -7.23 -23.79
C LYS A 425 -31.25 -8.53 -23.13
N LYS A 426 -32.32 -8.52 -22.33
CA LYS A 426 -32.88 -9.75 -21.73
C LYS A 426 -33.55 -10.65 -22.78
N LYS A 427 -34.20 -10.07 -23.79
CA LYS A 427 -34.90 -10.85 -24.83
C LYS A 427 -33.97 -11.49 -25.87
N LYS A 428 -32.67 -11.14 -25.88
CA LYS A 428 -31.69 -11.61 -26.89
C LYS A 428 -30.72 -12.69 -26.39
N ARG A 429 -30.99 -13.32 -25.24
CA ARG A 429 -30.31 -14.56 -24.84
C ARG A 429 -31.15 -15.77 -25.30
N PRO A 430 -30.88 -16.36 -26.46
CA PRO A 430 -31.48 -17.64 -26.81
C PRO A 430 -31.07 -18.67 -25.78
N GLY A 431 -32.05 -19.38 -25.23
CA GLY A 431 -31.85 -20.48 -24.30
C GLY A 431 -31.05 -21.57 -24.98
N ASN A 432 -29.85 -21.82 -24.46
CA ASN A 432 -29.10 -23.01 -24.77
C ASN A 432 -29.69 -24.13 -23.89
N SER A 433 -30.78 -24.74 -24.35
CA SER A 433 -31.30 -25.97 -23.77
C SER A 433 -30.36 -27.10 -24.17
N VAL A 434 -29.66 -27.61 -23.17
CA VAL A 434 -28.89 -28.85 -23.22
C VAL A 434 -29.89 -29.98 -23.43
N GLY A 435 -29.72 -30.76 -24.49
CA GLY A 435 -30.41 -32.03 -24.68
C GLY A 435 -29.75 -33.10 -23.82
N GLU A 436 -30.57 -33.80 -23.03
CA GLU A 436 -30.33 -35.14 -22.50
C GLU A 436 -30.73 -36.19 -23.54
#